data_AF-A0A7C2PEY8-F1
#
_entry.id   AF-A0A7C2PEY8-F1
#
_cell.length_a   1.000
_cell.length_b   1.000
_cell.length_c   1.000
_cell.angle_alpha   90.00
_cell.angle_beta   90.00
_cell.angle_gamma   90.00
#
_symmetry.space_group_name_H-M   'P 1'
#
loop_
_entity.id
_entity.type
_entity.pdbx_description
1 polymer ?
#
loop_
_entity_poly.entity_id
_entity_poly.type
_entity_poly.pdbx_seq_one_letter_code
_entity_poly.pdbx_strand_id
1 'polypeptide(L)'
;MEISAIETRAETDARLEERLIYGSYPEVVTTNDREQKILYLKEIVNSYLYKDILELDGIRNSDKIVKLLQLLVFQIGKEISHTELGRQLSMSKNTVDRYLDLLEKSFVVFKLRGFSRNLRKEISKNPRYYFYDTGIRNALINNFNLLSMRDDIGMLWENYIIVERLKKQEYQKIPANNYFWRTYDRKEIDFVEESEGKLCGYEIKWSDKRHKAPRQWLETYKDSEYHVITKANYLEFIQ
;
A
#
# COMPACT_ATOMS: atom_id res chain seq x y z
N MET A 1 -12.21 13.62 -4.44
CA MET A 1 -11.93 12.32 -3.81
C MET A 1 -13.10 11.93 -2.94
N GLU A 2 -13.17 10.66 -2.51
CA GLU A 2 -14.27 10.12 -1.69
C GLU A 2 -14.54 10.97 -0.43
N ILE A 3 -13.50 11.31 0.32
CA ILE A 3 -13.65 12.00 1.60
C ILE A 3 -13.81 13.52 1.43
N SER A 4 -13.30 14.10 0.35
CA SER A 4 -13.45 15.55 0.10
C SER A 4 -14.90 16.00 -0.13
N ALA A 5 -15.83 15.05 -0.31
CA ALA A 5 -17.26 15.34 -0.40
C ALA A 5 -17.91 15.57 0.98
N ILE A 6 -17.29 15.10 2.06
CA ILE A 6 -17.85 15.13 3.43
C ILE A 6 -16.93 15.80 4.45
N GLU A 7 -15.66 16.03 4.12
CA GLU A 7 -14.70 16.70 4.99
C GLU A 7 -13.91 17.77 4.24
N THR A 8 -13.66 18.88 4.92
CA THR A 8 -12.72 19.92 4.51
C THR A 8 -11.27 19.42 4.64
N ARG A 9 -10.33 20.14 4.03
CA ARG A 9 -8.90 19.84 4.13
C ARG A 9 -8.40 19.86 5.59
N ALA A 10 -8.92 20.77 6.42
CA ALA A 10 -8.53 20.88 7.83
C ALA A 10 -9.07 19.71 8.68
N GLU A 11 -10.33 19.32 8.47
CA GLU A 11 -10.92 18.13 9.11
C GLU A 11 -10.20 16.86 8.69
N THR A 12 -9.85 16.79 7.40
CA THR A 12 -9.06 15.71 6.84
C THR A 12 -7.72 15.59 7.56
N ASP A 13 -7.04 16.71 7.80
CA ASP A 13 -5.75 16.67 8.50
C ASP A 13 -5.91 16.25 9.97
N ALA A 14 -6.93 16.80 10.65
CA ALA A 14 -7.23 16.45 12.03
C ALA A 14 -7.59 14.96 12.22
N ARG A 15 -8.18 14.32 11.20
CA ARG A 15 -8.59 12.90 11.21
C ARG A 15 -7.51 11.96 10.66
N LEU A 16 -6.30 12.43 10.39
CA LEU A 16 -5.26 11.60 9.78
C LEU A 16 -4.97 10.32 10.59
N GLU A 17 -4.82 10.43 11.90
CA GLU A 17 -4.55 9.27 12.76
C GLU A 17 -5.69 8.25 12.69
N GLU A 18 -6.92 8.72 12.71
CA GLU A 18 -8.10 7.88 12.58
C GLU A 18 -8.11 7.11 11.25
N ARG A 19 -7.78 7.78 10.14
CA ARG A 19 -7.71 7.12 8.82
C ARG A 19 -6.59 6.10 8.73
N LEU A 20 -5.43 6.38 9.31
CA LEU A 20 -4.35 5.41 9.34
C LEU A 20 -4.75 4.16 10.14
N ILE A 21 -5.49 4.32 11.24
CA ILE A 21 -5.88 3.21 12.11
C ILE A 21 -7.06 2.43 11.54
N TYR A 22 -8.13 3.10 11.08
CA TYR A 22 -9.40 2.47 10.72
C TYR A 22 -9.70 2.46 9.22
N GLY A 23 -8.90 3.14 8.39
CA GLY A 23 -9.12 3.20 6.95
C GLY A 23 -10.15 4.24 6.55
N SER A 24 -10.77 4.04 5.39
CA SER A 24 -11.66 5.03 4.77
C SER A 24 -12.94 4.42 4.19
N TYR A 25 -13.29 3.20 4.61
CA TYR A 25 -14.59 2.61 4.30
C TYR A 25 -15.74 3.53 4.75
N PRO A 26 -16.79 3.73 3.93
CA PRO A 26 -17.86 4.69 4.23
C PRO A 26 -18.48 4.52 5.63
N GLU A 27 -18.85 3.29 6.00
CA GLU A 27 -19.43 2.98 7.31
C GLU A 27 -18.48 3.36 8.46
N VAL A 28 -17.18 3.09 8.30
CA VAL A 28 -16.14 3.43 9.28
C VAL A 28 -16.02 4.94 9.45
N VAL A 29 -16.02 5.70 8.37
CA VAL A 29 -15.88 7.17 8.41
C VAL A 29 -17.11 7.84 9.03
N THR A 30 -18.30 7.25 8.86
CA THR A 30 -19.56 7.77 9.41
C THR A 30 -19.86 7.33 10.83
N THR A 31 -19.23 6.25 11.30
CA THR A 31 -19.36 5.76 12.67
C THR A 31 -18.50 6.62 13.61
N ASN A 32 -18.98 6.95 14.81
CA ASN A 32 -18.18 7.67 15.81
C ASN A 32 -17.55 6.72 16.84
N ASP A 33 -18.23 5.62 17.16
CA ASP A 33 -17.78 4.68 18.17
C ASP A 33 -16.60 3.82 17.67
N ARG A 34 -15.55 3.75 18.48
CA ARG A 34 -14.32 3.02 18.15
C ARG A 34 -14.54 1.51 18.08
N GLU A 35 -15.33 0.96 19.01
CA GLU A 35 -15.54 -0.49 19.08
C GLU A 35 -16.36 -0.97 17.87
N GLN A 36 -17.36 -0.19 17.46
CA GLN A 36 -18.15 -0.44 16.26
C GLN A 36 -17.29 -0.41 14.99
N LYS A 37 -16.38 0.56 14.83
CA LYS A 37 -15.43 0.57 13.69
C LYS A 37 -14.59 -0.71 13.64
N ILE A 38 -14.04 -1.11 14.79
CA ILE A 38 -13.20 -2.30 14.91
C ILE A 38 -14.01 -3.55 14.59
N LEU A 39 -15.23 -3.65 15.11
CA LEU A 39 -16.12 -4.78 14.85
C LEU A 39 -16.44 -4.88 13.37
N TYR A 40 -16.85 -3.77 12.74
CA TYR A 40 -17.17 -3.72 11.31
C TYR A 40 -15.99 -4.11 10.42
N LEU A 41 -14.78 -3.59 10.70
CA LEU A 41 -13.58 -3.98 9.95
C LEU A 41 -13.24 -5.46 10.11
N LYS A 42 -13.40 -6.02 11.31
CA LYS A 42 -13.24 -7.46 11.56
C LYS A 42 -14.30 -8.27 10.84
N GLU A 43 -15.53 -7.79 10.78
CA GLU A 43 -16.60 -8.41 10.02
C GLU A 43 -16.28 -8.41 8.53
N ILE A 44 -15.77 -7.32 7.94
CA ILE A 44 -15.34 -7.31 6.53
C ILE A 44 -14.25 -8.35 6.30
N VAL A 45 -13.22 -8.37 7.16
CA VAL A 45 -12.16 -9.38 7.06
C VAL A 45 -12.75 -10.78 7.13
N ASN A 46 -13.66 -11.07 8.07
CA ASN A 46 -14.20 -12.42 8.28
C ASN A 46 -15.28 -12.84 7.25
N SER A 47 -16.07 -11.91 6.73
CA SER A 47 -17.23 -12.17 5.87
C SER A 47 -16.90 -12.05 4.38
N TYR A 48 -16.24 -10.96 3.98
CA TYR A 48 -16.11 -10.53 2.60
C TYR A 48 -14.87 -11.11 1.92
N LEU A 49 -13.78 -11.22 2.67
CA LEU A 49 -12.46 -11.57 2.14
C LEU A 49 -12.28 -13.07 1.89
N TYR A 50 -12.98 -13.92 2.65
CA TYR A 50 -12.69 -15.35 2.70
C TYR A 50 -13.83 -16.26 2.25
N LYS A 51 -15.10 -15.85 2.23
CA LYS A 51 -16.16 -16.79 1.82
C LYS A 51 -16.37 -16.76 0.32
N ASP A 52 -16.72 -15.61 -0.23
CA ASP A 52 -17.14 -15.52 -1.63
C ASP A 52 -15.98 -15.74 -2.61
N ILE A 53 -14.80 -15.24 -2.27
CA ILE A 53 -13.58 -15.38 -3.09
C ILE A 53 -13.08 -16.84 -3.12
N LEU A 54 -13.23 -17.57 -2.01
CA LEU A 54 -12.71 -18.94 -1.88
C LEU A 54 -13.66 -20.02 -2.36
N GLU A 55 -14.97 -19.79 -2.23
CA GLU A 55 -16.00 -20.70 -2.72
C GLU A 55 -15.98 -20.80 -4.26
N LEU A 56 -15.64 -19.71 -4.96
CA LEU A 56 -15.58 -19.67 -6.42
C LEU A 56 -14.46 -20.53 -7.05
N ASP A 57 -13.40 -20.85 -6.30
CA ASP A 57 -12.20 -21.52 -6.83
C ASP A 57 -11.87 -22.85 -6.09
N GLY A 58 -12.85 -23.39 -5.34
CA GLY A 58 -12.73 -24.66 -4.61
C GLY A 58 -11.64 -24.65 -3.54
N ILE A 59 -11.30 -23.47 -3.01
CA ILE A 59 -10.16 -23.28 -2.10
C ILE A 59 -10.54 -23.79 -0.71
N ARG A 60 -10.04 -24.98 -0.38
CA ARG A 60 -10.27 -25.66 0.92
C ARG A 60 -9.56 -25.04 2.13
N ASN A 61 -8.75 -23.99 1.96
CA ASN A 61 -7.83 -23.49 3.00
C ASN A 61 -7.92 -21.97 3.21
N SER A 62 -9.06 -21.49 3.73
CA SER A 62 -9.26 -20.08 4.08
C SER A 62 -8.19 -19.51 5.01
N ASP A 63 -7.74 -20.32 5.96
CA ASP A 63 -6.70 -19.91 6.93
C ASP A 63 -5.37 -19.56 6.26
N LYS A 64 -5.05 -20.19 5.12
CA LYS A 64 -3.79 -19.89 4.40
C LYS A 64 -3.85 -18.53 3.70
N ILE A 65 -5.03 -18.08 3.27
CA ILE A 65 -5.19 -16.74 2.68
C ILE A 65 -5.06 -15.68 3.77
N VAL A 66 -5.69 -15.89 4.93
CA VAL A 66 -5.54 -14.98 6.08
C VAL A 66 -4.05 -14.83 6.42
N LYS A 67 -3.34 -15.95 6.56
CA LYS A 67 -1.90 -15.94 6.85
C LYS A 67 -1.07 -15.31 5.75
N LEU A 68 -1.43 -15.52 4.48
CA LEU A 68 -0.80 -14.85 3.34
C LEU A 68 -0.92 -13.33 3.45
N LEU A 69 -2.14 -12.82 3.67
CA LEU A 69 -2.37 -11.39 3.85
C LEU A 69 -1.62 -10.85 5.07
N GLN A 70 -1.64 -11.54 6.21
CA GLN A 70 -0.87 -11.17 7.40
C GLN A 70 0.64 -11.06 7.10
N LEU A 71 1.21 -12.01 6.33
CA LEU A 71 2.61 -11.93 5.92
C LEU A 71 2.90 -10.70 5.03
N LEU A 72 1.95 -10.28 4.19
CA LEU A 72 2.09 -9.05 3.40
C LEU A 72 2.02 -7.80 4.28
N VAL A 73 1.17 -7.78 5.32
CA VAL A 73 1.07 -6.65 6.26
C VAL A 73 2.43 -6.30 6.88
N PHE A 74 3.25 -7.30 7.18
CA PHE A 74 4.61 -7.13 7.74
C PHE A 74 5.70 -6.86 6.71
N GLN A 75 5.35 -6.79 5.42
CA GLN A 75 6.28 -6.58 4.31
C GLN A 75 5.89 -5.44 3.36
N ILE A 76 4.98 -4.56 3.78
CA ILE A 76 4.74 -3.28 3.09
C ILE A 76 6.07 -2.54 2.86
N GLY A 77 6.24 -2.00 1.66
CA GLY A 77 7.46 -1.33 1.24
C GLY A 77 8.63 -2.27 0.94
N LYS A 78 8.42 -3.59 0.98
CA LYS A 78 9.46 -4.60 0.70
C LYS A 78 9.10 -5.48 -0.49
N GLU A 79 10.12 -5.87 -1.23
CA GLU A 79 9.97 -6.81 -2.35
C GLU A 79 9.54 -8.19 -1.84
N ILE A 80 8.52 -8.78 -2.46
CA ILE A 80 7.93 -10.05 -2.03
C ILE A 80 8.37 -11.20 -2.93
N SER A 81 8.95 -12.23 -2.33
CA SER A 81 9.23 -13.51 -3.01
C SER A 81 8.04 -14.46 -2.85
N HIS A 82 7.33 -14.72 -3.94
CA HIS A 82 6.18 -15.65 -3.93
C HIS A 82 6.62 -17.08 -3.58
N THR A 83 7.87 -17.44 -3.91
CA THR A 83 8.44 -18.75 -3.54
C THR A 83 8.67 -18.84 -2.04
N GLU A 84 9.14 -17.75 -1.43
CA GLU A 84 9.35 -17.70 0.03
C GLU A 84 8.02 -17.77 0.79
N LEU A 85 7.02 -17.01 0.36
CA LEU A 85 5.67 -17.08 0.91
C LEU A 85 5.09 -18.50 0.78
N GLY A 86 5.28 -19.13 -0.38
CA GLY A 86 4.86 -20.51 -0.61
C GLY A 86 5.51 -21.48 0.39
N ARG A 87 6.82 -21.37 0.60
CA ARG A 87 7.56 -22.16 1.59
C ARG A 87 7.02 -21.94 3.01
N GLN A 88 6.82 -20.70 3.44
CA GLN A 88 6.34 -20.38 4.79
C GLN A 88 4.91 -20.91 5.04
N LEU A 89 4.05 -20.90 4.02
CA LEU A 89 2.64 -21.32 4.13
C LEU A 89 2.38 -22.76 3.68
N SER A 90 3.44 -23.50 3.34
CA SER A 90 3.33 -24.84 2.74
C SER A 90 2.37 -24.85 1.54
N MET A 91 2.64 -23.97 0.58
CA MET A 91 1.92 -23.83 -0.69
C MET A 91 2.92 -23.80 -1.84
N SER A 92 2.49 -24.25 -3.03
CA SER A 92 3.31 -24.06 -4.24
C SER A 92 3.37 -22.58 -4.60
N LYS A 93 4.43 -22.16 -5.30
CA LYS A 93 4.53 -20.79 -5.84
C LYS A 93 3.31 -20.45 -6.71
N ASN A 94 2.89 -21.36 -7.59
CA ASN A 94 1.73 -21.15 -8.47
C ASN A 94 0.43 -20.92 -7.68
N THR A 95 0.28 -21.58 -6.51
CA THR A 95 -0.87 -21.35 -5.63
C THR A 95 -0.82 -19.96 -5.01
N VAL A 96 0.36 -19.49 -4.57
CA VAL A 96 0.55 -18.13 -4.08
C VAL A 96 0.24 -17.11 -5.17
N ASP A 97 0.76 -17.32 -6.38
CA ASP A 97 0.52 -16.46 -7.54
C ASP A 97 -0.98 -16.33 -7.82
N ARG A 98 -1.71 -17.47 -7.83
CA ARG A 98 -3.17 -17.50 -8.01
C ARG A 98 -3.91 -16.73 -6.92
N TYR A 99 -3.55 -16.93 -5.66
CA TYR A 99 -4.20 -16.24 -4.55
C TYR A 99 -3.95 -14.74 -4.57
N LEU A 100 -2.73 -14.31 -4.87
CA LEU A 100 -2.42 -12.88 -5.00
C LEU A 100 -3.17 -12.26 -6.18
N ASP A 101 -3.23 -12.92 -7.33
CA ASP A 101 -4.01 -12.45 -8.50
C ASP A 101 -5.49 -12.29 -8.16
N LEU A 102 -6.07 -13.23 -7.43
CA LEU A 102 -7.45 -13.17 -6.97
C LEU A 102 -7.69 -12.02 -5.99
N LEU A 103 -6.82 -11.85 -4.99
CA LEU A 103 -6.88 -10.75 -4.03
C LEU A 103 -6.70 -9.38 -4.69
N GLU A 104 -5.89 -9.30 -5.76
CA GLU A 104 -5.74 -8.11 -6.58
C GLU A 104 -7.02 -7.76 -7.34
N LYS A 105 -7.66 -8.76 -7.97
CA LYS A 105 -8.94 -8.59 -8.68
C LYS A 105 -10.11 -8.24 -7.77
N SER A 106 -10.04 -8.66 -6.51
CA SER A 106 -11.04 -8.35 -5.48
C SER A 106 -10.76 -7.05 -4.72
N PHE A 107 -9.80 -6.22 -5.18
CA PHE A 107 -9.46 -4.94 -4.57
C PHE A 107 -9.08 -5.03 -3.09
N VAL A 108 -8.43 -6.13 -2.67
CA VAL A 108 -7.90 -6.26 -1.31
C VAL A 108 -6.50 -5.69 -1.24
N VAL A 109 -5.65 -6.11 -2.18
CA VAL A 109 -4.27 -5.68 -2.32
C VAL A 109 -4.01 -5.23 -3.75
N PHE A 110 -2.99 -4.42 -3.94
CA PHE A 110 -2.43 -4.13 -5.26
C PHE A 110 -0.92 -4.29 -5.21
N LYS A 111 -0.31 -4.46 -6.38
CA LYS A 111 1.14 -4.57 -6.50
C LYS A 111 1.75 -3.39 -7.23
N LEU A 112 2.89 -2.92 -6.72
CA LEU A 112 3.82 -2.07 -7.46
C LEU A 112 4.98 -2.91 -7.97
N ARG A 113 5.34 -2.70 -9.23
CA ARG A 113 6.52 -3.33 -9.84
C ARG A 113 7.71 -2.39 -9.74
N GLY A 114 8.91 -2.97 -9.80
CA GLY A 114 10.13 -2.17 -9.90
C GLY A 114 10.19 -1.47 -11.25
N PHE A 115 10.50 -0.19 -11.24
CA PHE A 115 10.78 0.57 -12.44
C PHE A 115 12.07 0.06 -13.08
N SER A 116 12.04 -0.15 -14.40
CA SER A 116 13.26 -0.42 -15.14
C SER A 116 13.22 0.12 -16.57
N ARG A 117 14.22 0.95 -16.94
CA ARG A 117 14.51 1.28 -18.35
C ARG A 117 15.54 0.35 -18.96
N ASN A 118 16.38 -0.28 -18.14
CA ASN A 118 17.41 -1.21 -18.59
C ASN A 118 17.44 -2.46 -17.69
N LEU A 119 16.82 -3.54 -18.20
CA LEU A 119 16.71 -4.85 -17.53
C LEU A 119 18.04 -5.44 -17.05
N ARG A 120 19.20 -4.98 -17.57
CA ARG A 120 20.52 -5.48 -17.12
C ARG A 120 21.07 -4.77 -15.86
N LYS A 121 20.57 -3.58 -15.51
CA LYS A 121 21.05 -2.78 -14.36
C LYS A 121 20.04 -2.63 -13.23
N GLU A 122 18.79 -3.05 -13.44
CA GLU A 122 17.69 -2.87 -12.50
C GLU A 122 17.02 -4.22 -12.28
N ILE A 123 17.13 -4.73 -11.05
CA ILE A 123 16.91 -6.16 -10.75
C ILE A 123 15.47 -6.49 -10.49
N SER A 124 14.65 -5.54 -10.06
CA SER A 124 13.52 -5.90 -9.20
C SER A 124 12.40 -6.61 -9.97
N LYS A 125 12.50 -7.94 -10.01
CA LYS A 125 11.49 -8.86 -10.55
C LYS A 125 10.36 -9.09 -9.54
N ASN A 126 10.66 -8.90 -8.25
CA ASN A 126 9.73 -9.14 -7.18
C ASN A 126 8.91 -7.85 -6.94
N PRO A 127 7.58 -7.92 -7.00
CA PRO A 127 6.75 -6.76 -6.72
C PRO A 127 6.74 -6.42 -5.22
N ARG A 128 6.32 -5.19 -4.90
CA ARG A 128 5.84 -4.79 -3.57
C ARG A 128 4.32 -4.90 -3.54
N TYR A 129 3.74 -5.34 -2.43
CA TYR A 129 2.29 -5.41 -2.24
C TYR A 129 1.83 -4.41 -1.20
N TYR A 130 0.66 -3.82 -1.43
CA TYR A 130 0.01 -2.82 -0.57
C TYR A 130 -1.49 -3.13 -0.47
N PHE A 131 -2.15 -2.64 0.57
CA PHE A 131 -3.59 -2.81 0.76
C PHE A 131 -4.36 -1.63 0.21
N TYR A 132 -5.56 -1.88 -0.34
CA TYR A 132 -6.45 -0.80 -0.76
C TYR A 132 -7.06 -0.01 0.41
N ASP A 133 -6.98 -0.55 1.63
CA ASP A 133 -7.46 0.12 2.84
C ASP A 133 -6.60 -0.26 4.07
N THR A 134 -6.18 0.75 4.83
CA THR A 134 -5.33 0.60 6.02
C THR A 134 -6.07 0.01 7.22
N GLY A 135 -7.39 0.19 7.29
CA GLY A 135 -8.26 -0.44 8.29
C GLY A 135 -8.33 -1.95 8.13
N ILE A 136 -8.50 -2.43 6.89
CA ILE A 136 -8.45 -3.87 6.57
C ILE A 136 -7.07 -4.45 6.90
N ARG A 137 -6.00 -3.77 6.49
CA ARG A 137 -4.62 -4.13 6.85
C ARG A 137 -4.44 -4.27 8.36
N ASN A 138 -4.94 -3.31 9.15
CA ASN A 138 -4.84 -3.32 10.61
C ASN A 138 -5.72 -4.38 11.27
N ALA A 139 -6.91 -4.63 10.72
CA ALA A 139 -7.82 -5.68 11.17
C ALA A 139 -7.22 -7.08 11.04
N LEU A 140 -6.50 -7.35 9.94
CA LEU A 140 -5.81 -8.62 9.69
C LEU A 140 -4.80 -9.00 10.78
N ILE A 141 -4.17 -8.01 11.40
CA ILE A 141 -3.20 -8.20 12.49
C ILE A 141 -3.75 -7.80 13.86
N ASN A 142 -5.05 -7.47 13.94
CA ASN A 142 -5.74 -6.98 15.14
C ASN A 142 -4.99 -5.84 15.85
N ASN A 143 -4.38 -4.92 15.09
CA ASN A 143 -3.61 -3.81 15.63
C ASN A 143 -4.32 -2.47 15.37
N PHE A 144 -5.12 -2.04 16.33
CA PHE A 144 -5.82 -0.75 16.37
C PHE A 144 -5.29 0.16 17.48
N ASN A 145 -4.01 -0.01 17.84
CA ASN A 145 -3.34 0.82 18.82
C ASN A 145 -3.15 2.24 18.28
N LEU A 146 -3.10 3.22 19.18
CA LEU A 146 -2.70 4.59 18.87
C LEU A 146 -1.35 4.59 18.16
N LEU A 147 -1.12 5.54 17.25
CA LEU A 147 0.09 5.55 16.45
C LEU A 147 1.36 5.62 17.31
N SER A 148 1.31 6.29 18.46
CA SER A 148 2.44 6.39 19.40
C SER A 148 2.91 5.05 19.98
N MET A 149 2.08 4.00 19.92
CA MET A 149 2.38 2.66 20.44
C MET A 149 2.73 1.65 19.33
N ARG A 150 2.95 2.12 18.11
CA ARG A 150 3.17 1.26 16.94
C ARG A 150 4.60 1.36 16.44
N ASP A 151 5.14 0.21 16.08
CA ASP A 151 6.48 0.11 15.48
C ASP A 151 6.44 0.13 13.95
N ASP A 152 5.25 0.04 13.36
CA ASP A 152 5.02 -0.09 11.91
C ASP A 152 4.46 1.18 11.25
N ILE A 153 4.52 2.34 11.93
CA ILE A 153 3.92 3.60 11.44
C ILE A 153 4.46 3.97 10.06
N GLY A 154 5.76 3.78 9.80
CA GLY A 154 6.35 4.09 8.49
C GLY A 154 5.73 3.27 7.36
N MET A 155 5.50 1.98 7.60
CA MET A 155 4.84 1.08 6.65
C MET A 155 3.36 1.43 6.45
N LEU A 156 2.67 1.75 7.55
CA LEU A 156 1.27 2.16 7.53
C LEU A 156 1.09 3.46 6.73
N TRP A 157 1.98 4.43 6.97
CA TRP A 157 2.03 5.70 6.27
C TRP A 157 2.31 5.52 4.77
N GLU A 158 3.31 4.72 4.42
CA GLU A 158 3.63 4.42 3.02
C GLU A 158 2.44 3.81 2.29
N ASN A 159 1.78 2.81 2.89
CA ASN A 159 0.57 2.22 2.31
C ASN A 159 -0.51 3.28 2.08
N TYR A 160 -0.79 4.12 3.08
CA TYR A 160 -1.83 5.15 3.00
C TYR A 160 -1.54 6.15 1.87
N ILE A 161 -0.32 6.67 1.79
CA ILE A 161 0.06 7.64 0.76
C ILE A 161 -0.05 7.05 -0.64
N ILE A 162 0.48 5.85 -0.85
CA ILE A 162 0.46 5.22 -2.17
C ILE A 162 -0.99 4.94 -2.59
N VAL A 163 -1.82 4.35 -1.74
CA VAL A 163 -3.19 4.02 -2.13
C VAL A 163 -4.02 5.28 -2.41
N GLU A 164 -3.91 6.31 -1.58
CA GLU A 164 -4.66 7.55 -1.80
C GLU A 164 -4.17 8.29 -3.05
N ARG A 165 -2.87 8.22 -3.37
CA ARG A 165 -2.34 8.75 -4.63
C ARG A 165 -2.90 8.01 -5.84
N LEU A 166 -2.96 6.68 -5.80
CA LEU A 166 -3.55 5.88 -6.88
C LEU A 166 -5.04 6.19 -7.06
N LYS A 167 -5.80 6.32 -5.97
CA LYS A 167 -7.21 6.75 -6.01
C LYS A 167 -7.36 8.13 -6.65
N LYS A 168 -6.51 9.10 -6.28
CA LYS A 168 -6.51 10.43 -6.92
C LYS A 168 -6.27 10.34 -8.42
N GLN A 169 -5.25 9.59 -8.84
CA GLN A 169 -4.95 9.40 -10.26
C GLN A 169 -6.15 8.81 -11.01
N GLU A 170 -6.79 7.78 -10.45
CA GLU A 170 -7.96 7.12 -11.07
C GLU A 170 -9.18 8.05 -11.14
N TYR A 171 -9.48 8.78 -10.06
CA TYR A 171 -10.63 9.70 -10.00
C TYR A 171 -10.46 10.94 -10.87
N GLN A 172 -9.25 11.47 -10.98
CA GLN A 172 -8.94 12.63 -11.80
C GLN A 172 -8.52 12.25 -13.23
N LYS A 173 -8.49 10.94 -13.56
CA LYS A 173 -8.06 10.41 -14.85
C LYS A 173 -6.66 10.90 -15.25
N ILE A 174 -5.75 10.96 -14.29
CA ILE A 174 -4.35 11.33 -14.50
C ILE A 174 -3.62 10.13 -15.08
N PRO A 175 -3.14 10.18 -16.33
CA PRO A 175 -2.40 9.07 -16.93
C PRO A 175 -0.99 9.00 -16.33
N ALA A 176 -0.72 7.97 -15.53
CA ALA A 176 0.59 7.69 -14.98
C ALA A 176 0.81 6.18 -14.82
N ASN A 177 2.04 5.74 -15.07
CA ASN A 177 2.49 4.42 -14.66
C ASN A 177 3.15 4.50 -13.29
N ASN A 178 2.84 3.55 -12.40
CA ASN A 178 3.25 3.59 -11.01
C ASN A 178 4.19 2.43 -10.66
N TYR A 179 5.31 2.76 -10.01
CA TYR A 179 6.38 1.83 -9.69
C TYR A 179 6.99 2.15 -8.33
N PHE A 180 7.94 1.32 -7.91
CA PHE A 180 9.01 1.73 -6.98
C PHE A 180 10.34 1.67 -7.73
N TRP A 181 11.41 2.26 -7.20
CA TRP A 181 12.73 2.12 -7.81
C TRP A 181 13.73 1.52 -6.84
N ARG A 182 14.59 0.61 -7.34
CA ARG A 182 15.61 -0.05 -6.54
C ARG A 182 16.79 -0.50 -7.39
N THR A 183 17.98 -0.41 -6.79
CA THR A 183 19.27 -0.73 -7.43
C THR A 183 19.94 -1.96 -6.80
N TYR A 184 20.98 -2.52 -7.45
CA TYR A 184 21.79 -3.63 -6.93
C TYR A 184 22.43 -3.31 -5.57
N ASP A 185 22.87 -2.06 -5.38
CA ASP A 185 23.44 -1.54 -4.14
C ASP A 185 22.37 -1.10 -3.13
N ARG A 186 21.10 -1.53 -3.33
CA ARG A 186 19.96 -1.36 -2.42
C ARG A 186 19.57 0.10 -2.14
N LYS A 187 19.96 1.05 -3.00
CA LYS A 187 19.31 2.37 -3.00
C LYS A 187 17.89 2.21 -3.51
N GLU A 188 16.96 2.92 -2.89
CA GLU A 188 15.54 2.83 -3.19
C GLU A 188 14.89 4.20 -3.27
N ILE A 189 13.76 4.23 -3.97
CA ILE A 189 12.74 5.29 -3.93
C ILE A 189 11.40 4.56 -3.77
N ASP A 190 10.65 4.96 -2.75
CA ASP A 190 9.44 4.25 -2.31
C ASP A 190 8.36 4.19 -3.41
N PHE A 191 8.17 5.29 -4.13
CA PHE A 191 7.17 5.41 -5.21
C PHE A 191 7.69 6.23 -6.39
N VAL A 192 7.37 5.81 -7.61
CA VAL A 192 7.77 6.47 -8.85
C VAL A 192 6.57 6.57 -9.78
N GLU A 193 6.31 7.78 -10.26
CA GLU A 193 5.35 8.03 -11.33
C GLU A 193 6.09 8.29 -12.64
N GLU A 194 5.67 7.59 -13.70
CA GLU A 194 6.06 7.92 -15.07
C GLU A 194 4.85 8.46 -15.83
N SER A 195 4.97 9.69 -16.36
CA SER A 195 3.97 10.28 -17.24
C SER A 195 4.67 11.04 -18.37
N GLU A 196 4.25 10.79 -19.61
CA GLU A 196 4.82 11.42 -20.81
C GLU A 196 6.36 11.31 -20.90
N GLY A 197 6.93 10.21 -20.41
CA GLY A 197 8.37 9.95 -20.39
C GLY A 197 9.15 10.67 -19.28
N LYS A 198 8.50 11.52 -18.49
CA LYS A 198 9.06 12.15 -17.28
C LYS A 198 8.91 11.21 -16.09
N LEU A 199 9.91 11.23 -15.22
CA LEU A 199 9.95 10.41 -14.01
C LEU A 199 9.94 11.30 -12.77
N CYS A 200 9.00 11.05 -11.88
CA CYS A 200 8.95 11.70 -10.58
C CYS A 200 9.12 10.64 -9.49
N GLY A 201 10.19 10.73 -8.72
CA GLY A 201 10.45 9.89 -7.57
C GLY A 201 9.92 10.51 -6.28
N TYR A 202 9.34 9.68 -5.42
CA TYR A 202 8.75 10.09 -4.16
C TYR A 202 9.26 9.19 -3.04
N GLU A 203 9.91 9.81 -2.06
CA GLU A 203 10.29 9.17 -0.80
C GLU A 203 9.21 9.45 0.24
N ILE A 204 8.69 8.41 0.89
CA ILE A 204 7.53 8.55 1.76
C ILE A 204 7.97 8.34 3.21
N LYS A 205 7.89 9.41 4.02
CA LYS A 205 8.42 9.40 5.39
C LYS A 205 7.44 10.02 6.37
N TRP A 206 7.15 9.30 7.45
CA TRP A 206 6.30 9.81 8.54
C TRP A 206 6.90 11.03 9.25
N SER A 207 8.24 11.09 9.34
CA SER A 207 8.97 12.20 9.96
C SER A 207 9.46 13.22 8.95
N ASP A 208 9.49 14.51 9.31
CA ASP A 208 9.96 15.61 8.47
C ASP A 208 11.49 15.72 8.32
N LYS A 209 12.21 14.61 8.51
CA LYS A 209 13.67 14.59 8.31
C LYS A 209 13.96 14.77 6.82
N ARG A 210 14.93 15.62 6.50
CA ARG A 210 15.40 15.81 5.12
C ARG A 210 15.99 14.51 4.58
N HIS A 211 15.45 14.05 3.47
CA HIS A 211 15.99 12.93 2.69
C HIS A 211 16.44 13.47 1.34
N LYS A 212 17.69 13.18 0.96
CA LYS A 212 18.24 13.60 -0.34
C LYS A 212 17.97 12.51 -1.36
N ALA A 213 17.71 12.93 -2.60
CA ALA A 213 17.61 12.03 -3.73
C ALA A 213 18.84 11.10 -3.81
N PRO A 214 18.67 9.81 -4.10
CA PRO A 214 19.78 8.93 -4.41
C PRO A 214 20.58 9.51 -5.59
N ARG A 215 21.89 9.71 -5.42
CA ARG A 215 22.75 10.29 -6.48
C ARG A 215 22.61 9.57 -7.82
N GLN A 216 22.49 8.24 -7.77
CA GLN A 216 22.33 7.40 -8.95
C GLN A 216 21.00 7.62 -9.68
N TRP A 217 19.92 8.02 -8.98
CA TRP A 217 18.66 8.40 -9.62
C TRP A 217 18.86 9.61 -10.52
N LEU A 218 19.44 10.68 -9.96
CA LEU A 218 19.70 11.93 -10.69
C LEU A 218 20.69 11.74 -11.86
N GLU A 219 21.73 10.92 -11.68
CA GLU A 219 22.71 10.65 -12.73
C GLU A 219 22.15 9.78 -13.86
N THR A 220 21.27 8.83 -13.54
CA THR A 220 20.67 7.90 -14.52
C THR A 220 19.52 8.57 -15.28
N TYR A 221 18.72 9.37 -14.57
CA TYR A 221 17.51 10.01 -15.06
C TYR A 221 17.66 11.53 -14.96
N LYS A 222 18.34 12.12 -15.96
CA LYS A 222 18.74 13.55 -15.92
C LYS A 222 17.57 14.52 -15.77
N ASP A 223 16.41 14.18 -16.34
CA ASP A 223 15.20 15.01 -16.29
C ASP A 223 14.18 14.47 -15.28
N SER A 224 14.64 13.70 -14.28
CA SER A 224 13.78 13.20 -13.22
C SER A 224 13.64 14.20 -12.08
N GLU A 225 12.48 14.16 -11.43
CA GLU A 225 12.23 14.86 -10.19
C GLU A 225 12.36 13.92 -8.99
N TYR A 226 12.56 14.51 -7.82
CA TYR A 226 12.57 13.79 -6.55
C TYR A 226 11.94 14.66 -5.46
N HIS A 227 10.97 14.10 -4.77
CA HIS A 227 10.19 14.76 -3.72
C HIS A 227 10.15 13.88 -2.46
N VAL A 228 9.99 14.52 -1.30
CA VAL A 228 9.78 13.81 -0.02
C VAL A 228 8.38 14.12 0.47
N ILE A 229 7.57 13.08 0.67
CA ILE A 229 6.20 13.18 1.16
C ILE A 229 6.18 12.89 2.65
N THR A 230 5.72 13.88 3.41
CA THR A 230 5.62 13.84 4.88
C THR A 230 4.26 14.32 5.35
N LYS A 231 4.01 14.28 6.65
CA LYS A 231 2.77 14.80 7.24
C LYS A 231 2.54 16.28 6.93
N ALA A 232 3.60 17.05 6.69
CA ALA A 232 3.48 18.47 6.41
C ALA A 232 2.92 18.78 5.01
N ASN A 233 3.09 17.88 4.02
CA ASN A 233 2.76 18.17 2.62
C ASN A 233 1.90 17.09 1.93
N TYR A 234 1.57 15.98 2.59
CA TYR A 234 0.90 14.85 1.94
C TYR A 234 -0.41 15.21 1.24
N LEU A 235 -1.20 16.14 1.79
CA LEU A 235 -2.47 16.55 1.19
C LEU A 235 -2.29 17.21 -0.17
N GLU A 236 -1.16 17.86 -0.45
CA GLU A 236 -0.87 18.39 -1.78
C GLU A 236 -0.63 17.25 -2.79
N PHE A 237 -0.06 16.15 -2.31
CA PHE A 237 0.24 15.00 -3.13
C PHE A 237 -1.01 14.17 -3.42
N ILE A 238 -1.81 13.87 -2.39
CA ILE A 238 -2.95 12.96 -2.50
C ILE A 238 -4.30 13.63 -2.81
N GLN A 239 -4.43 14.97 -2.75
CA GLN A 239 -5.70 15.69 -3.03
C GLN A 239 -5.74 16.45 -4.35
#